data_AF-A0A350AL90-F1
#
_entry.id   AF-A0A350AL90-F1
#
_cell.length_a   1.000
_cell.length_b   1.000
_cell.length_c   1.000
_cell.angle_alpha   90.00
_cell.angle_beta   90.00
_cell.angle_gamma   90.00
#
_symmetry.space_group_name_H-M   'P 1'
#
loop_
_entity.id
_entity.type
_entity.pdbx_description
1 polymer ?
#
loop_
_entity_poly.entity_id
_entity_poly.type
_entity_poly.pdbx_seq_one_letter_code
_entity_poly.pdbx_strand_id
1 'polypeptide(L)'
;MNAIFVSDYFATPEGMKALLEEDEIKHIYYLHSKEEMTVPCAYFTKMGNKLGNPQERALLASTLAHVVRAWSESSAKIGFSPNNKDKIEEIYKRLVNKIFENPISLPYQYCLLELIKPDNSTR
;
A
#
# COMPACT_ATOMS: atom_id res chain seq x y z
N MET A 1 16.86 0.16 19.77
CA MET A 1 15.75 0.75 19.00
C MET A 1 15.73 0.02 17.66
N ASN A 2 14.86 -0.98 17.50
CA ASN A 2 14.86 -1.87 16.32
C ASN A 2 13.66 -1.54 15.43
N ALA A 3 13.66 -0.37 14.80
CA ALA A 3 12.63 0.01 13.84
C ALA A 3 13.17 -0.13 12.41
N ILE A 4 12.33 -0.60 11.49
CA ILE A 4 12.63 -0.67 10.06
C ILE A 4 12.03 0.57 9.43
N PHE A 5 12.84 1.32 8.69
CA PHE A 5 12.34 2.43 7.89
C PHE A 5 11.81 1.87 6.57
N VAL A 6 10.51 2.02 6.33
CA VAL A 6 9.89 1.79 5.02
C VAL A 6 9.63 3.17 4.43
N SER A 7 10.30 3.50 3.32
CA SER A 7 10.22 4.81 2.68
C SER A 7 8.94 4.99 1.85
N ASP A 8 7.81 4.49 2.34
CA ASP A 8 6.52 4.60 1.67
C ASP A 8 5.68 5.64 2.42
N TYR A 9 5.28 6.70 1.71
CA TYR A 9 4.41 7.75 2.23
C TYR A 9 3.01 7.59 1.64
N PHE A 10 2.05 7.24 2.50
CA PHE A 10 0.64 7.22 2.15
C PHE A 10 0.05 8.58 2.48
N ALA A 11 0.03 9.47 1.50
CA ALA A 11 -0.56 10.80 1.66
C ALA A 11 -2.06 10.69 1.95
N THR A 12 -2.56 11.53 2.87
CA THR A 12 -4.01 11.66 3.02
C THR A 12 -4.60 12.34 1.79
N PRO A 13 -5.85 12.03 1.42
CA PRO A 13 -6.56 12.73 0.35
C PRO A 13 -6.56 14.26 0.53
N GLU A 14 -6.67 14.73 1.77
CA GLU A 14 -6.60 16.15 2.15
C GLU A 14 -5.19 16.72 1.93
N GLY A 15 -4.15 15.97 2.32
CA GLY A 15 -2.77 16.38 2.13
C GLY A 15 -2.41 16.53 0.65
N MET A 16 -2.89 15.61 -0.20
CA MET A 16 -2.72 15.69 -1.65
C MET A 16 -3.46 16.89 -2.25
N LYS A 17 -4.70 17.13 -1.80
CA LYS A 17 -5.46 18.31 -2.23
C LYS A 17 -4.76 19.61 -1.86
N ALA A 18 -4.32 19.73 -0.61
CA ALA A 18 -3.65 20.93 -0.13
C ALA A 18 -2.39 21.25 -0.96
N LEU A 19 -1.59 20.23 -1.26
CA LEU A 19 -0.41 20.36 -2.12
C LEU A 19 -0.78 20.88 -3.52
N LEU A 20 -1.83 20.34 -4.14
CA LEU A 20 -2.27 20.74 -5.49
C LEU A 20 -2.85 22.16 -5.54
N GLU A 21 -3.30 22.69 -4.40
CA GLU A 21 -3.82 24.05 -4.27
C GLU A 21 -2.72 25.09 -3.98
N GLU A 22 -1.47 24.67 -3.76
CA GLU A 22 -0.34 25.57 -3.58
C GLU A 22 -0.11 26.43 -4.83
N ASP A 23 0.22 27.71 -4.63
CA ASP A 23 0.38 28.70 -5.72
C ASP A 23 1.37 28.25 -6.79
N GLU A 24 2.42 27.53 -6.39
CA GLU A 24 3.47 27.00 -7.26
C GLU A 24 3.01 25.81 -8.12
N ILE A 25 1.92 25.14 -7.75
CA ILE A 25 1.42 23.95 -8.45
C ILE A 25 0.13 24.26 -9.21
N LYS A 26 -0.77 25.03 -8.59
CA LYS A 26 -2.12 25.34 -9.12
C LYS A 26 -2.12 26.03 -10.48
N HIS A 27 -1.02 26.70 -10.83
CA HIS A 27 -0.86 27.38 -12.12
C HIS A 27 -0.38 26.45 -13.24
N ILE A 28 0.15 25.27 -12.90
CA ILE A 28 0.64 24.25 -13.83
C ILE A 28 -0.45 23.19 -14.06
N TYR A 29 -1.13 22.81 -12.99
CA TYR A 29 -2.24 21.86 -13.00
C TYR A 29 -3.31 22.34 -12.03
N TYR A 30 -4.58 22.19 -12.40
CA TYR A 30 -5.67 22.33 -11.44
C TYR A 30 -6.36 21.00 -11.21
N LEU A 31 -6.75 20.77 -9.96
CA LEU A 31 -7.51 19.59 -9.55
C LEU A 31 -8.95 19.71 -10.07
N HIS A 32 -9.33 18.84 -11.00
CA HIS A 32 -10.69 18.78 -11.54
C HIS A 32 -11.62 17.95 -10.67
N SER A 33 -11.17 16.75 -10.29
CA SER A 33 -11.94 15.83 -9.45
C SER A 33 -11.04 15.12 -8.45
N LYS A 34 -11.61 14.83 -7.26
CA LYS A 34 -11.01 14.07 -6.18
C LYS A 34 -12.04 13.06 -5.71
N GLU A 35 -11.70 11.78 -5.73
CA GLU A 35 -12.55 10.70 -5.21
C GLU A 35 -11.75 9.81 -4.27
N GLU A 36 -12.36 9.50 -3.12
CA GLU A 36 -11.80 8.55 -2.15
C GLU A 36 -12.56 7.24 -2.25
N MET A 37 -11.83 6.14 -2.42
CA MET A 37 -12.40 4.84 -2.63
C MET A 37 -11.81 3.83 -1.65
N THR A 38 -12.69 3.09 -0.98
CA THR A 38 -12.31 1.94 -0.18
C THR A 38 -12.70 0.67 -0.92
N VAL A 39 -11.71 -0.16 -1.27
CA VAL A 39 -11.90 -1.40 -2.02
C VAL A 39 -11.62 -2.57 -1.09
N PRO A 40 -12.52 -3.57 -0.98
CA PRO A 40 -12.25 -4.78 -0.20
C PRO A 40 -10.96 -5.47 -0.67
N CYS A 41 -10.24 -6.10 0.26
CA CYS A 41 -9.11 -6.93 -0.14
C CYS A 41 -9.62 -8.09 -1.02
N ALA A 42 -9.24 -8.08 -2.30
CA ALA A 42 -9.75 -9.03 -3.29
C ALA A 42 -9.43 -10.49 -2.92
N TYR A 43 -8.27 -10.73 -2.32
CA TYR A 43 -7.84 -12.05 -1.87
C TYR A 43 -8.70 -12.58 -0.72
N PHE A 44 -9.04 -11.72 0.23
CA PHE A 44 -9.96 -12.07 1.33
C PHE A 44 -11.38 -12.32 0.84
N THR A 45 -11.89 -11.48 -0.06
CA THR A 45 -13.27 -11.61 -0.58
C THR A 45 -13.48 -12.97 -1.27
N LYS A 46 -12.46 -13.48 -1.95
CA LYS A 46 -12.50 -14.80 -2.62
C LYS A 46 -12.41 -15.99 -1.66
N MET A 47 -11.87 -15.80 -0.46
CA MET A 47 -11.53 -16.88 0.48
C MET A 47 -12.23 -16.78 1.84
N GLY A 48 -13.04 -15.73 2.08
CA GLY A 48 -13.62 -15.40 3.38
C GLY A 48 -14.49 -16.52 3.97
N ASN A 49 -15.28 -17.20 3.14
CA ASN A 49 -16.10 -18.36 3.52
C ASN A 49 -15.29 -19.66 3.70
N LYS A 50 -14.00 -19.66 3.35
CA LYS A 50 -13.10 -20.82 3.40
C LYS A 50 -12.03 -20.73 4.49
N LEU A 51 -12.05 -19.67 5.32
CA LEU A 51 -11.05 -19.43 6.37
C LEU A 51 -11.00 -20.50 7.47
N GLY A 52 -12.03 -21.34 7.58
CA GLY A 52 -12.05 -22.52 8.46
C GLY A 52 -11.25 -23.71 7.92
N ASN A 53 -10.93 -23.73 6.63
CA ASN A 53 -10.10 -24.74 6.00
C ASN A 53 -8.60 -24.36 6.15
N PRO A 54 -7.76 -25.19 6.81
CA PRO A 54 -6.35 -24.88 7.03
C PRO A 54 -5.55 -24.70 5.74
N GLN A 55 -5.82 -25.48 4.69
CA GLN A 55 -5.10 -25.38 3.42
C GLN A 55 -5.43 -24.07 2.70
N GLU A 56 -6.70 -23.69 2.64
CA GLU A 56 -7.15 -22.42 2.04
C GLU A 56 -6.64 -21.22 2.84
N ARG A 57 -6.64 -21.32 4.17
CA ARG A 57 -6.07 -20.30 5.07
C ARG A 57 -4.56 -20.14 4.87
N ALA A 58 -3.82 -21.25 4.71
CA ALA A 58 -2.38 -21.21 4.41
C ALA A 58 -2.10 -20.58 3.04
N LEU A 59 -2.93 -20.90 2.03
CA LEU A 59 -2.85 -20.29 0.71
C LEU A 59 -3.10 -18.79 0.76
N LEU A 60 -4.13 -18.33 1.48
CA LEU A 60 -4.40 -16.91 1.69
C LEU A 60 -3.21 -16.20 2.35
N ALA A 61 -2.68 -16.78 3.43
CA ALA A 61 -1.57 -16.20 4.18
C ALA A 61 -0.31 -16.06 3.32
N SER A 62 0.04 -17.11 2.57
CA SER A 62 1.15 -17.09 1.62
C SER A 62 0.94 -16.02 0.53
N THR A 63 -0.26 -15.98 -0.05
CA THR A 63 -0.61 -15.02 -1.11
C THR A 63 -0.47 -13.57 -0.64
N LEU A 64 -1.05 -13.25 0.52
CA LEU A 64 -1.01 -11.89 1.06
C LEU A 64 0.41 -11.47 1.46
N ALA A 65 1.17 -12.36 2.11
CA ALA A 65 2.57 -12.06 2.44
C ALA A 65 3.42 -11.87 1.18
N HIS A 66 3.17 -12.64 0.12
CA HIS A 66 3.83 -12.47 -1.17
C HIS A 66 3.50 -11.11 -1.81
N VAL A 67 2.23 -10.69 -1.78
CA VAL A 67 1.82 -9.36 -2.26
C VAL A 67 2.56 -8.28 -1.47
N VAL A 68 2.54 -8.32 -0.14
CA VAL A 68 3.26 -7.34 0.70
C VAL A 68 4.75 -7.32 0.37
N ARG A 69 5.36 -8.51 0.19
CA ARG A 69 6.77 -8.64 -0.19
C ARG A 69 7.08 -7.99 -1.52
N ALA A 70 6.24 -8.20 -2.54
CA ALA A 70 6.44 -7.62 -3.86
C ALA A 70 6.54 -6.09 -3.83
N TRP A 71 5.78 -5.43 -2.94
CA TRP A 71 5.81 -3.97 -2.79
C TRP A 71 6.91 -3.46 -1.87
N SER A 72 7.23 -4.19 -0.79
CA SER A 72 8.07 -3.66 0.30
C SER A 72 9.49 -4.23 0.37
N GLU A 73 9.83 -5.29 -0.37
CA GLU A 73 11.14 -5.95 -0.25
C GLU A 73 12.31 -5.05 -0.64
N SER A 74 12.18 -4.27 -1.71
CA SER A 74 13.22 -3.33 -2.14
C SER A 74 13.50 -2.27 -1.05
N SER A 75 12.45 -1.63 -0.53
CA SER A 75 12.53 -0.64 0.55
C SER A 75 13.12 -1.26 1.82
N ALA A 76 12.68 -2.46 2.19
CA ALA A 76 13.24 -3.21 3.31
C ALA A 76 14.74 -3.48 3.12
N LYS A 77 15.17 -3.95 1.95
CA LYS A 77 16.59 -4.21 1.63
C LYS A 77 17.48 -2.97 1.79
N ILE A 78 16.94 -1.79 1.51
CA ILE A 78 17.64 -0.51 1.67
C ILE A 78 17.68 -0.11 3.15
N GLY A 79 16.55 -0.24 3.86
CA GLY A 79 16.43 0.17 5.26
C GLY A 79 17.21 -0.72 6.25
N PHE A 80 17.48 -1.99 5.88
CA PHE A 80 18.27 -2.88 6.73
C PHE A 80 19.77 -2.62 6.63
N SER A 81 20.44 -2.62 7.79
CA SER A 81 21.89 -2.70 7.84
C SER A 81 22.39 -3.95 7.10
N PRO A 82 23.58 -3.93 6.47
CA PRO A 82 24.14 -5.08 5.76
C PRO A 82 24.14 -6.40 6.54
N ASN A 83 24.35 -6.34 7.86
CA ASN A 83 24.41 -7.50 8.75
C ASN A 83 23.04 -8.14 9.07
N ASN A 84 21.94 -7.56 8.57
CA ASN A 84 20.58 -8.00 8.85
C ASN A 84 19.79 -8.35 7.57
N LYS A 85 20.46 -8.44 6.41
CA LYS A 85 19.79 -8.70 5.12
C LYS A 85 19.13 -10.08 5.05
N ASP A 86 19.65 -11.04 5.79
CA ASP A 86 19.11 -12.38 5.97
C ASP A 86 17.76 -12.40 6.71
N LYS A 87 17.46 -11.38 7.52
CA LYS A 87 16.20 -11.28 8.27
C LYS A 87 14.98 -11.01 7.40
N ILE A 88 15.17 -10.62 6.14
CA ILE A 88 14.08 -10.33 5.21
C ILE A 88 13.20 -11.58 5.00
N GLU A 89 13.82 -12.75 4.83
CA GLU A 89 13.08 -14.01 4.72
C GLU A 89 12.32 -14.33 6.01
N GLU A 90 12.93 -14.09 7.16
CA GLU A 90 12.30 -14.29 8.47
C GLU A 90 11.06 -13.40 8.64
N ILE A 91 11.13 -12.14 8.22
CA ILE A 91 10.04 -11.18 8.33
C ILE A 91 8.83 -11.64 7.53
N TYR A 92 9.02 -12.01 6.26
CA TYR A 92 7.91 -12.46 5.42
C TYR A 92 7.37 -13.82 5.88
N LYS A 93 8.22 -14.72 6.39
CA LYS A 93 7.77 -15.96 7.03
C LYS A 93 6.90 -15.68 8.26
N ARG A 94 7.30 -14.75 9.11
CA ARG A 94 6.50 -14.33 10.28
C ARG A 94 5.20 -13.66 9.87
N LEU A 95 5.20 -12.91 8.77
CA LEU A 95 3.98 -12.31 8.20
C LEU A 95 2.99 -13.39 7.75
N VAL A 96 3.45 -14.43 7.05
CA VAL A 96 2.61 -15.60 6.70
C VAL A 96 1.98 -16.21 7.96
N ASN A 97 2.79 -16.51 8.99
CA ASN A 97 2.28 -17.11 10.22
C ASN A 97 1.23 -16.22 10.90
N LYS A 98 1.47 -14.91 10.98
CA LYS A 98 0.52 -13.97 11.58
C LYS A 98 -0.82 -13.94 10.83
N ILE A 99 -0.78 -13.89 9.49
CA ILE A 99 -2.01 -13.89 8.68
C ILE A 99 -2.73 -15.23 8.81
N PHE A 100 -1.99 -16.34 8.89
CA PHE A 100 -2.57 -17.66 9.10
C PHE A 100 -3.28 -17.77 10.46
N GLU A 101 -2.63 -17.34 11.55
CA GLU A 101 -3.18 -17.39 12.91
C GLU A 101 -4.45 -16.52 13.03
N ASN A 102 -4.37 -15.29 12.53
CA ASN A 102 -5.45 -14.32 12.61
C ASN A 102 -5.67 -13.60 11.26
N PRO A 103 -6.43 -14.20 10.35
CA PRO A 103 -6.68 -13.62 9.04
C PRO A 103 -7.63 -12.41 9.18
N ILE A 104 -7.05 -11.21 9.20
CA ILE A 104 -7.79 -9.94 9.17
C ILE A 104 -7.72 -9.35 7.77
N SER A 105 -8.88 -9.07 7.19
CA SER A 105 -8.98 -8.30 5.95
C SER A 105 -8.76 -6.82 6.27
N LEU A 106 -7.74 -6.21 5.67
CA LEU A 106 -7.60 -4.76 5.63
C LEU A 106 -8.05 -4.28 4.24
N PRO A 107 -9.01 -3.36 4.14
CA PRO A 107 -9.39 -2.81 2.86
C PRO A 107 -8.25 -1.96 2.28
N TYR A 108 -8.20 -1.88 0.95
CA TYR A 108 -7.34 -0.93 0.26
C TYR A 108 -8.04 0.43 0.22
N GLN A 109 -7.32 1.48 0.55
CA GLN A 109 -7.78 2.86 0.41
C GLN A 109 -7.04 3.51 -0.75
N TYR A 110 -7.81 4.09 -1.67
CA TYR A 110 -7.30 4.79 -2.83
C TYR A 110 -7.86 6.20 -2.87
N CYS A 111 -7.04 7.13 -3.38
CA CYS A 111 -7.49 8.45 -3.77
C CYS A 111 -7.27 8.57 -5.28
N LEU A 112 -8.34 8.81 -6.03
CA LEU A 112 -8.29 9.15 -7.44
C LEU A 112 -8.28 10.67 -7.57
N LEU A 113 -7.37 11.17 -8.39
CA LEU A 113 -7.21 12.60 -8.65
C LEU A 113 -7.17 12.80 -10.15
N GLU A 114 -7.99 13.72 -10.63
CA GLU A 114 -7.97 14.16 -12.02
C GLU A 114 -7.39 15.56 -12.09
N LEU A 115 -6.27 15.69 -12.81
CA LEU A 115 -5.54 16.94 -12.96
C LEU A 115 -5.66 17.42 -14.41
N ILE A 116 -6.00 18.69 -14.58
CA ILE A 116 -6.06 19.32 -15.90
C ILE A 116 -4.93 20.33 -16.01
N LYS A 117 -4.20 20.26 -17.13
CA LYS A 117 -3.22 21.28 -17.50
C LYS A 117 -3.96 22.47 -18.14
N PRO A 118 -3.77 23.71 -17.67
CA PRO A 118 -4.31 24.88 -18.35
C PRO A 118 -3.78 24.95 -19.80
N ASP A 119 -4.66 25.28 -20.74
CA ASP A 119 -4.23 25.47 -22.12
C ASP A 119 -3.46 26.80 -22.22
N ASN A 120 -2.20 26.73 -22.65
CA ASN A 120 -1.31 27.90 -22.74
C ASN A 120 -1.55 28.73 -24.02
N SER A 121 -2.60 28.42 -24.78
CA SER A 121 -2.90 29.01 -26.10
C SER A 121 -3.50 30.42 -26.06
N THR A 122 -3.62 31.06 -24.88
CA THR A 122 -4.13 32.43 -24.72
C THR A 122 -3.31 33.29 -23.74
N ARG A 123 -1.98 33.29 -23.88
CA ARG A 123 -1.12 34.38 -23.38
C ARG A 123 -0.41 35.08 -24.52
#